data_AF-C0PQP5-F1
#
_entry.id   AF-C0PQP5-F1
#
_cell.length_a   1.000
_cell.length_b   1.000
_cell.length_c   1.000
_cell.angle_alpha   90.00
_cell.angle_beta   90.00
_cell.angle_gamma   90.00
#
_symmetry.space_group_name_H-M   'P 1'
#
loop_
_entity.id
_entity.type
_entity.pdbx_description
1 polymer ?
#
loop_
_entity_poly.entity_id
_entity_poly.type
_entity_poly.pdbx_seq_one_letter_code
_entity_poly.pdbx_strand_id
1 'polypeptide(L)'
;MASSSPSWGLAMLKELDDLNKLEKEVNQALQSASEGSLIPPKPISLASLPLPQSPLNEKATAYAKSWLDSDVFLHSMRSYYFGTAIATANFAHWNWDPQVFYLASVLHDLGLSSVAMEQTPLSFEFHGGLLARDFLLREGAPARVSDSVAEAIIRHTDNIWETFGHSPENALLIFGTHLDVYGAFNPLIHADTVQEVVNGFPRNNFCNVFADLFLQEVKIKRFCKAVERVQDSGFISKVRNNAVFAKYDHQSL
;
A
#
# COMPACT_ATOMS: atom_id res chain seq x y z
N MET A 1 12.92 -37.13 34.67
CA MET A 1 13.74 -36.74 33.51
C MET A 1 13.07 -35.53 32.89
N ALA A 2 13.61 -34.33 33.11
CA ALA A 2 13.07 -33.12 32.51
C ALA A 2 13.46 -33.11 31.02
N SER A 3 12.47 -33.11 30.12
CA SER A 3 12.70 -32.96 28.69
C SER A 3 13.26 -31.56 28.43
N SER A 4 14.50 -31.47 27.96
CA SER A 4 15.07 -30.21 27.48
C SER A 4 14.23 -29.69 26.32
N SER A 5 13.63 -28.51 26.47
CA SER A 5 12.96 -27.80 25.38
C SER A 5 13.96 -27.63 24.22
N PRO A 6 13.59 -27.95 22.98
CA PRO A 6 14.52 -27.86 21.87
C PRO A 6 15.05 -26.43 21.66
N SER A 7 16.36 -26.30 21.44
CA SER A 7 17.04 -25.02 21.21
C SER A 7 16.49 -24.23 20.00
N TRP A 8 15.79 -24.89 19.07
CA TRP A 8 15.12 -24.24 17.94
C TRP A 8 13.95 -23.34 18.38
N GLY A 9 13.30 -23.63 19.51
CA GLY A 9 12.15 -22.85 19.98
C GLY A 9 12.53 -21.42 20.39
N LEU A 10 13.63 -21.25 21.11
CA LEU A 10 14.08 -19.92 21.55
C LEU A 10 14.69 -19.08 20.41
N ALA A 11 15.38 -19.71 19.46
CA ALA A 11 15.89 -19.04 18.26
C ALA A 11 14.74 -18.57 17.35
N MET A 12 13.74 -19.43 17.12
CA MET A 12 12.55 -19.10 16.35
C MET A 12 11.72 -17.99 17.01
N LEU A 13 11.57 -18.00 18.33
CA LEU A 13 10.85 -16.92 19.05
C LEU A 13 11.55 -15.57 18.89
N LYS A 14 12.89 -15.54 18.89
CA LYS A 14 13.64 -14.31 18.63
C LYS A 14 13.46 -13.82 17.19
N GLU A 15 13.51 -14.73 16.21
CA GLU A 15 13.25 -14.39 14.80
C GLU A 15 11.81 -13.86 14.60
N LEU A 16 10.82 -14.44 15.27
CA LEU A 16 9.44 -13.96 15.25
C LEU A 16 9.30 -12.56 15.89
N ASP A 17 10.02 -12.29 16.98
CA ASP A 17 10.03 -10.96 17.59
C ASP A 17 10.64 -9.90 16.66
N ASP A 18 11.70 -10.27 15.91
CA ASP A 18 12.31 -9.41 14.90
C ASP A 18 11.36 -9.18 13.71
N LEU A 19 10.59 -10.20 13.29
CA LEU A 19 9.57 -10.10 12.24
C LEU A 19 8.37 -9.23 12.65
N ASN A 20 8.05 -9.19 13.94
CA ASN A 20 6.92 -8.42 14.48
C ASN A 20 7.32 -7.03 14.96
N LYS A 21 8.62 -6.70 14.93
CA LYS A 21 9.14 -5.40 15.36
C LYS A 21 8.50 -4.25 14.60
N LEU A 22 8.33 -4.41 13.29
CA LEU A 22 7.70 -3.42 12.42
C LEU A 22 6.29 -3.06 12.92
N GLU A 23 5.44 -4.07 13.08
CA GLU A 23 4.07 -3.87 13.56
C GLU A 23 4.02 -3.21 14.94
N LYS A 24 4.88 -3.63 15.87
CA LYS A 24 4.98 -3.01 17.20
C LYS A 24 5.31 -1.51 17.10
N GLU A 25 6.24 -1.13 16.23
CA GLU A 25 6.61 0.27 16.01
C GLU A 25 5.47 1.08 15.37
N VAL A 26 4.73 0.50 14.41
CA VAL A 26 3.54 1.14 13.82
C VAL A 26 2.45 1.35 14.86
N ASN A 27 2.13 0.32 15.64
CA ASN A 27 1.15 0.40 16.72
C ASN A 27 1.53 1.45 17.76
N GLN A 28 2.81 1.53 18.13
CA GLN A 28 3.31 2.55 19.05
C GLN A 28 3.18 3.97 18.48
N ALA A 29 3.47 4.18 17.19
CA ALA A 29 3.31 5.48 16.54
C ALA A 29 1.83 5.90 16.49
N LEU A 30 0.94 4.98 16.14
CA LEU A 30 -0.52 5.22 16.13
C LEU A 30 -1.06 5.51 17.52
N GLN A 31 -0.61 4.77 18.55
CA GLN A 31 -0.96 5.04 19.93
C GLN A 31 -0.51 6.44 20.36
N SER A 32 0.74 6.79 20.07
CA SER A 32 1.28 8.13 20.39
C SER A 32 0.47 9.25 19.70
N ALA A 33 0.03 9.01 18.46
CA ALA A 33 -0.84 9.95 17.74
C ALA A 33 -2.19 10.12 18.44
N SER A 34 -2.80 9.02 18.90
CA SER A 34 -4.08 9.04 19.60
C SER A 34 -4.02 9.73 20.97
N GLU A 35 -2.87 9.64 21.64
CA GLU A 35 -2.60 10.26 22.94
C GLU A 35 -2.13 11.72 22.83
N GLY A 36 -1.92 12.23 21.60
CA GLY A 36 -1.38 13.56 21.35
C GLY A 36 0.09 13.73 21.75
N SER A 37 0.82 12.62 21.91
CA SER A 37 2.24 12.57 22.30
C SER A 37 3.18 12.37 21.10
N LEU A 38 2.64 12.10 19.91
CA LEU A 38 3.42 12.00 18.68
C LEU A 38 4.11 13.34 18.37
N ILE A 39 5.41 13.26 18.07
CA ILE A 39 6.16 14.40 17.52
C ILE A 39 5.59 14.71 16.12
N PRO A 40 5.09 15.93 15.87
CA PRO A 40 4.52 16.26 14.57
C PRO A 40 5.53 16.05 13.43
N PRO A 41 5.14 15.37 12.34
CA PRO A 41 6.02 15.17 11.19
C PRO A 41 6.38 16.51 10.55
N LYS A 42 7.61 16.66 10.08
CA LYS A 42 8.04 17.84 9.32
C LYS A 42 7.59 17.70 7.85
N PRO A 43 7.39 18.82 7.12
CA PRO A 43 7.16 18.76 5.69
C PRO A 43 8.35 18.11 4.98
N ILE A 44 8.04 17.23 4.01
CA ILE A 44 9.00 16.53 3.15
C ILE A 44 8.59 16.84 1.71
N SER A 45 9.49 17.42 0.92
CA SER A 45 9.21 17.74 -0.48
C SER A 45 9.39 16.52 -1.38
N LEU A 46 8.60 16.43 -2.46
CA LEU A 46 8.74 15.39 -3.49
C LEU A 46 10.13 15.40 -4.12
N ALA A 47 10.77 16.57 -4.22
CA ALA A 47 12.13 16.69 -4.73
C ALA A 47 13.16 15.93 -3.87
N SER A 48 12.86 15.71 -2.58
CA SER A 48 13.70 14.91 -1.68
C SER A 48 13.36 13.41 -1.69
N LEU A 49 12.31 13.01 -2.40
CA LEU A 49 11.84 11.63 -2.54
C LEU A 49 11.91 11.20 -4.03
N PRO A 50 13.12 11.07 -4.62
CA PRO A 50 13.25 10.76 -6.03
C PRO A 50 12.73 9.36 -6.35
N LEU A 51 12.02 9.23 -7.47
CA LEU A 51 11.62 7.92 -7.98
C LEU A 51 12.87 7.12 -8.35
N PRO A 52 12.97 5.83 -7.98
CA PRO A 52 14.06 4.99 -8.43
C PRO A 52 13.98 4.84 -9.95
N GLN A 53 15.06 5.21 -10.65
CA GLN A 53 15.14 5.10 -12.11
C GLN A 53 15.81 3.78 -12.50
N SER A 54 15.12 2.99 -13.32
CA SER A 54 15.68 1.81 -13.96
C SER A 54 14.85 1.46 -15.21
N PRO A 55 15.43 0.76 -16.20
CA PRO A 55 14.67 0.27 -17.35
C PRO A 55 13.47 -0.61 -16.95
N LEU A 56 13.60 -1.38 -15.87
CA LEU A 56 12.51 -2.20 -15.34
C LEU A 56 11.37 -1.33 -14.77
N ASN A 57 11.71 -0.25 -14.06
CA ASN A 57 10.74 0.67 -13.47
C ASN A 57 9.98 1.45 -14.56
N GLU A 58 10.66 1.85 -15.63
CA GLU A 58 10.03 2.48 -16.80
C GLU A 58 9.04 1.54 -17.49
N LYS A 59 9.44 0.27 -17.70
CA LYS A 59 8.57 -0.77 -18.26
C LYS A 59 7.38 -1.06 -17.36
N ALA A 60 7.58 -1.19 -16.05
CA ALA A 60 6.51 -1.41 -15.09
C ALA A 60 5.51 -0.25 -15.08
N THR A 61 6.00 0.99 -15.16
CA THR A 61 5.16 2.19 -15.27
C THR A 61 4.33 2.18 -16.54
N ALA A 62 4.96 1.86 -17.68
CA ALA A 62 4.25 1.77 -18.96
C ALA A 62 3.22 0.63 -18.96
N TYR A 63 3.54 -0.50 -18.32
CA TYR A 63 2.64 -1.64 -18.16
C TYR A 63 1.44 -1.29 -17.26
N ALA A 64 1.67 -0.65 -16.12
CA ALA A 64 0.59 -0.18 -15.25
C ALA A 64 -0.35 0.78 -16.00
N LYS A 65 0.20 1.76 -16.74
CA LYS A 65 -0.59 2.71 -17.54
C LYS A 65 -1.41 2.08 -18.67
N SER A 66 -1.04 0.89 -19.15
CA SER A 66 -1.81 0.20 -20.19
C SER A 66 -2.95 -0.66 -19.63
N TRP A 67 -2.94 -0.94 -18.32
CA TRP A 67 -3.97 -1.70 -17.62
C TRP A 67 -4.92 -0.83 -16.81
N LEU A 68 -4.41 0.24 -16.20
CA LEU A 68 -5.14 1.05 -15.24
C LEU A 68 -5.75 2.29 -15.86
N ASP A 69 -6.95 2.63 -15.41
CA ASP A 69 -7.51 3.96 -15.65
C ASP A 69 -6.60 5.03 -15.04
N SER A 70 -6.64 6.23 -15.63
CA SER A 70 -5.68 7.30 -15.28
C SER A 70 -5.71 7.66 -13.80
N ASP A 71 -6.90 7.71 -13.19
CA ASP A 71 -7.05 8.11 -11.78
C ASP A 71 -6.54 7.03 -10.80
N VAL A 72 -6.65 5.75 -11.20
CA VAL A 72 -6.10 4.61 -10.45
C VAL A 72 -4.57 4.58 -10.59
N PHE A 73 -4.04 4.87 -11.78
CA PHE A 73 -2.59 5.00 -11.93
C PHE A 73 -2.02 6.19 -11.11
N LEU A 74 -2.72 7.33 -11.06
CA LEU A 74 -2.32 8.46 -10.23
C LEU A 74 -2.38 8.11 -8.74
N HIS A 75 -3.34 7.29 -8.31
CA HIS A 75 -3.35 6.70 -6.96
C HIS A 75 -2.07 5.91 -6.67
N SER A 76 -1.64 5.02 -7.57
CA SER A 76 -0.39 4.29 -7.40
C SER A 76 0.82 5.20 -7.18
N MET A 77 0.88 6.32 -7.89
CA MET A 77 1.93 7.32 -7.68
C MET A 77 1.81 8.02 -6.32
N ARG A 78 0.60 8.43 -5.91
CA ARG A 78 0.37 9.00 -4.57
C ARG A 78 0.75 8.02 -3.46
N SER A 79 0.36 6.76 -3.59
CA SER A 79 0.69 5.68 -2.64
C SER A 79 2.19 5.51 -2.47
N TYR A 80 2.97 5.56 -3.55
CA TYR A 80 4.45 5.58 -3.46
C TYR A 80 4.96 6.74 -2.59
N TYR A 81 4.52 7.97 -2.88
CA TYR A 81 5.03 9.15 -2.18
C TYR A 81 4.58 9.21 -0.72
N PHE A 82 3.33 8.87 -0.44
CA PHE A 82 2.81 8.82 0.92
C PHE A 82 3.49 7.75 1.76
N GLY A 83 3.66 6.54 1.21
CA GLY A 83 4.39 5.48 1.89
C GLY A 83 5.82 5.89 2.21
N THR A 84 6.53 6.46 1.23
CA THR A 84 7.90 6.96 1.43
C THR A 84 7.97 8.09 2.46
N ALA A 85 7.05 9.07 2.40
CA ALA A 85 7.04 10.20 3.31
C ALA A 85 6.76 9.78 4.76
N ILE A 86 5.79 8.89 4.99
CA ILE A 86 5.48 8.35 6.32
C ILE A 86 6.68 7.57 6.86
N ALA A 87 7.27 6.68 6.06
CA ALA A 87 8.45 5.93 6.47
C ALA A 87 9.65 6.82 6.78
N THR A 88 9.92 7.83 5.94
CA THR A 88 11.04 8.75 6.15
C THR A 88 10.84 9.60 7.42
N ALA A 89 9.62 10.04 7.71
CA ALA A 89 9.34 10.89 8.86
C ALA A 89 9.33 10.12 10.20
N ASN A 90 8.90 8.86 10.21
CA ASN A 90 8.59 8.14 11.45
C ASN A 90 9.43 6.86 11.64
N PHE A 91 9.98 6.30 10.57
CA PHE A 91 10.62 4.99 10.54
C PHE A 91 11.94 5.02 9.74
N ALA A 92 12.70 6.11 9.87
CA ALA A 92 13.93 6.34 9.09
C ALA A 92 15.02 5.26 9.27
N HIS A 93 14.92 4.42 10.31
CA HIS A 93 15.81 3.29 10.56
C HIS A 93 15.41 2.01 9.82
N TRP A 94 14.24 1.96 9.18
CA TRP A 94 13.84 0.82 8.37
C TRP A 94 14.70 0.75 7.12
N ASN A 95 15.08 -0.48 6.75
CA ASN A 95 15.74 -0.76 5.48
C ASN A 95 14.73 -1.43 4.56
N TRP A 96 14.51 -0.85 3.39
CA TRP A 96 13.67 -1.41 2.34
C TRP A 96 14.36 -1.26 0.99
N ASP A 97 14.01 -2.12 0.04
CA ASP A 97 14.47 -2.02 -1.35
C ASP A 97 13.60 -0.99 -2.10
N PRO A 98 14.15 0.16 -2.54
CA PRO A 98 13.38 1.18 -3.23
C PRO A 98 12.78 0.70 -4.56
N GLN A 99 13.45 -0.22 -5.26
CA GLN A 99 12.95 -0.78 -6.51
C GLN A 99 11.77 -1.72 -6.25
N VAL A 100 11.87 -2.61 -5.25
CA VAL A 100 10.73 -3.47 -4.86
C VAL A 100 9.52 -2.63 -4.47
N PHE A 101 9.72 -1.61 -3.61
CA PHE A 101 8.62 -0.75 -3.18
C PHE A 101 7.99 0.04 -4.34
N TYR A 102 8.80 0.59 -5.25
CA TYR A 102 8.29 1.30 -6.42
C TYR A 102 7.49 0.38 -7.34
N LEU A 103 8.02 -0.81 -7.66
CA LEU A 103 7.33 -1.80 -8.49
C LEU A 103 6.02 -2.26 -7.84
N ALA A 104 6.02 -2.52 -6.54
CA ALA A 104 4.79 -2.84 -5.80
C ALA A 104 3.78 -1.70 -5.86
N SER A 105 4.23 -0.45 -5.66
CA SER A 105 3.36 0.72 -5.73
C SER A 105 2.68 0.89 -7.09
N VAL A 106 3.43 0.84 -8.19
CA VAL A 106 2.87 1.07 -9.54
C VAL A 106 2.03 -0.11 -10.04
N LEU A 107 2.19 -1.32 -9.50
CA LEU A 107 1.52 -2.53 -9.96
C LEU A 107 0.40 -3.05 -9.03
N HIS A 108 0.24 -2.51 -7.82
CA HIS A 108 -0.65 -3.13 -6.82
C HIS A 108 -2.11 -3.28 -7.25
N ASP A 109 -2.62 -2.31 -8.01
CA ASP A 109 -4.01 -2.27 -8.46
C ASP A 109 -4.25 -2.91 -9.84
N LEU A 110 -3.28 -3.61 -10.43
CA LEU A 110 -3.48 -4.31 -11.71
C LEU A 110 -4.72 -5.22 -11.69
N GLY A 111 -4.98 -5.85 -10.53
CA GLY A 111 -6.14 -6.71 -10.32
C GLY A 111 -7.50 -6.00 -10.36
N LEU A 112 -7.54 -4.67 -10.18
CA LEU A 112 -8.74 -3.83 -10.27
C LEU A 112 -9.01 -3.28 -11.67
N SER A 113 -8.14 -3.54 -12.66
CA SER A 113 -8.48 -3.20 -14.03
C SER A 113 -9.72 -3.97 -14.48
N SER A 114 -10.54 -3.35 -15.35
CA SER A 114 -11.73 -3.98 -15.91
C SER A 114 -11.44 -5.33 -16.56
N VAL A 115 -10.29 -5.43 -17.26
CA VAL A 115 -9.80 -6.67 -17.87
C VAL A 115 -9.41 -7.71 -16.82
N ALA A 116 -8.67 -7.34 -15.77
CA ALA A 116 -8.24 -8.29 -14.74
C ALA A 116 -9.40 -8.83 -13.89
N MET A 117 -10.42 -8.01 -13.63
CA MET A 117 -11.58 -8.41 -12.82
C MET A 117 -12.35 -9.58 -13.46
N GLU A 118 -12.43 -9.63 -14.79
CA GLU A 118 -13.20 -10.65 -15.51
C GLU A 118 -12.40 -11.94 -15.79
N GLN A 119 -11.07 -11.92 -15.61
CA GLN A 119 -10.20 -13.05 -15.96
C GLN A 119 -10.23 -14.20 -14.95
N THR A 120 -10.57 -13.93 -13.68
CA THR A 120 -10.44 -14.93 -12.61
C THR A 120 -11.37 -14.63 -11.43
N PRO A 121 -11.83 -15.66 -10.68
CA PRO A 121 -12.56 -15.47 -9.42
C PRO A 121 -11.66 -15.13 -8.23
N LEU A 122 -10.32 -15.13 -8.38
CA LEU A 122 -9.41 -14.72 -7.31
C LEU A 122 -9.60 -13.23 -6.94
N SER A 123 -9.50 -12.92 -5.64
CA SER A 123 -9.49 -11.54 -5.16
C SER A 123 -8.44 -10.71 -5.89
N PHE A 124 -8.75 -9.44 -6.18
CA PHE A 124 -7.89 -8.57 -6.97
C PHE A 124 -6.46 -8.45 -6.42
N GLU A 125 -6.27 -8.53 -5.10
CA GLU A 125 -4.96 -8.48 -4.47
C GLU A 125 -4.11 -9.69 -4.88
N PHE A 126 -4.73 -10.87 -4.87
CA PHE A 126 -4.10 -12.12 -5.29
C PHE A 126 -3.81 -12.12 -6.79
N HIS A 127 -4.81 -11.76 -7.59
CA HIS A 127 -4.65 -11.73 -9.04
C HIS A 127 -3.63 -10.68 -9.48
N GLY A 128 -3.69 -9.48 -8.91
CA GLY A 128 -2.77 -8.38 -9.17
C GLY A 128 -1.33 -8.76 -8.81
N GLY A 129 -1.12 -9.41 -7.65
CA GLY A 129 0.19 -9.92 -7.25
C GLY A 129 0.76 -10.95 -8.25
N LEU A 130 -0.08 -11.87 -8.74
CA LEU A 130 0.32 -12.85 -9.76
C LEU A 130 0.63 -12.19 -11.12
N LEU A 131 -0.21 -11.24 -11.57
CA LEU A 131 0.01 -10.47 -12.80
C LEU A 131 1.33 -9.68 -12.74
N ALA A 132 1.58 -9.01 -11.62
CA ALA A 132 2.81 -8.25 -11.38
C ALA A 132 4.03 -9.19 -11.42
N ARG A 133 3.96 -10.32 -10.72
CA ARG A 133 5.02 -11.34 -10.70
C ARG A 133 5.36 -11.84 -12.10
N ASP A 134 4.35 -12.25 -12.85
CA ASP A 134 4.53 -12.81 -14.19
C ASP A 134 5.04 -11.77 -15.18
N PHE A 135 4.62 -10.50 -15.04
CA PHE A 135 5.20 -9.39 -15.78
C PHE A 135 6.69 -9.20 -15.46
N LEU A 136 7.06 -9.10 -14.19
CA LEU A 136 8.44 -8.85 -13.77
C LEU A 136 9.39 -9.96 -14.20
N LEU A 137 8.98 -11.22 -14.07
CA LEU A 137 9.75 -12.37 -14.56
C LEU A 137 9.98 -12.31 -16.07
N ARG A 138 8.94 -11.95 -16.86
CA ARG A 138 9.06 -11.79 -18.32
C ARG A 138 10.00 -10.66 -18.71
N GLU A 139 10.04 -9.59 -17.92
CA GLU A 139 10.95 -8.46 -18.13
C GLU A 139 12.38 -8.71 -17.59
N GLY A 140 12.65 -9.91 -17.08
CA GLY A 140 13.99 -10.34 -16.65
C GLY A 140 14.35 -9.97 -15.21
N ALA A 141 13.38 -9.58 -14.38
CA ALA A 141 13.62 -9.36 -12.96
C ALA A 141 13.96 -10.68 -12.24
N PRO A 142 14.82 -10.66 -11.21
CA PRO A 142 15.06 -11.84 -10.38
C PRO A 142 13.78 -12.37 -9.75
N ALA A 143 13.68 -13.70 -9.61
CA ALA A 143 12.51 -14.33 -8.98
C ALA A 143 12.26 -13.79 -7.57
N ARG A 144 13.30 -13.62 -6.75
CA ARG A 144 13.18 -13.06 -5.41
C ARG A 144 12.58 -11.65 -5.39
N VAL A 145 12.96 -10.79 -6.32
CA VAL A 145 12.39 -9.43 -6.45
C VAL A 145 10.91 -9.53 -6.86
N SER A 146 10.61 -10.37 -7.85
CA SER A 146 9.25 -10.58 -8.35
C SER A 146 8.31 -11.15 -7.28
N ASP A 147 8.80 -12.11 -6.49
CA ASP A 147 8.09 -12.71 -5.35
C ASP A 147 7.86 -11.69 -4.24
N SER A 148 8.87 -10.86 -3.91
CA SER A 148 8.72 -9.79 -2.92
C SER A 148 7.71 -8.72 -3.34
N VAL A 149 7.69 -8.35 -4.62
CA VAL A 149 6.65 -7.45 -5.16
C VAL A 149 5.27 -8.10 -5.06
N ALA A 150 5.15 -9.37 -5.46
CA ALA A 150 3.89 -10.09 -5.41
C ALA A 150 3.34 -10.20 -3.98
N GLU A 151 4.19 -10.55 -3.01
CA GLU A 151 3.82 -10.63 -1.59
C GLU A 151 3.35 -9.27 -1.06
N ALA A 152 4.07 -8.19 -1.39
CA ALA A 152 3.69 -6.85 -0.97
C ALA A 152 2.33 -6.43 -1.53
N ILE A 153 2.04 -6.77 -2.80
CA ILE A 153 0.75 -6.51 -3.43
C ILE A 153 -0.35 -7.38 -2.81
N ILE A 154 -0.12 -8.67 -2.60
CA ILE A 154 -1.13 -9.59 -2.04
C ILE A 154 -1.64 -9.12 -0.66
N ARG A 155 -0.77 -8.47 0.10
CA ARG A 155 -1.02 -8.04 1.47
C ARG A 155 -1.28 -6.54 1.62
N HIS A 156 -1.38 -5.79 0.53
CA HIS A 156 -1.46 -4.31 0.61
C HIS A 156 -2.76 -3.78 1.22
N THR A 157 -3.80 -4.61 1.29
CA THR A 157 -5.08 -4.29 1.93
C THR A 157 -5.17 -4.79 3.36
N ASP A 158 -4.16 -5.49 3.88
CA ASP A 158 -4.20 -6.05 5.22
C ASP A 158 -4.18 -4.93 6.29
N ASN A 159 -4.78 -5.18 7.45
CA ASN A 159 -4.70 -4.28 8.60
C ASN A 159 -3.36 -4.52 9.31
N ILE A 160 -2.34 -3.72 9.01
CA ILE A 160 -0.99 -3.88 9.57
C ILE A 160 -0.92 -3.93 11.11
N TRP A 161 -1.94 -3.41 11.81
CA TRP A 161 -2.07 -3.43 13.27
C TRP A 161 -2.71 -4.71 13.83
N GLU A 162 -3.17 -5.63 12.98
CA GLU A 162 -3.85 -6.89 13.33
C GLU A 162 -3.15 -8.13 12.77
N THR A 163 -2.16 -7.96 11.89
CA THR A 163 -1.50 -9.05 11.17
C THR A 163 0.02 -8.93 11.22
N PHE A 164 0.69 -10.06 11.48
CA PHE A 164 2.15 -10.16 11.58
C PHE A 164 2.83 -10.47 10.23
N GLY A 165 4.15 -10.31 10.17
CA GLY A 165 4.98 -10.77 9.06
C GLY A 165 4.97 -9.87 7.82
N HIS A 166 4.76 -8.56 8.01
CA HIS A 166 4.88 -7.58 6.93
C HIS A 166 6.34 -7.23 6.65
N SER A 167 6.73 -7.17 5.37
CA SER A 167 7.99 -6.55 5.00
C SER A 167 7.90 -5.01 5.10
N PRO A 168 9.03 -4.31 5.23
CA PRO A 168 9.07 -2.85 5.13
C PRO A 168 8.37 -2.32 3.87
N GLU A 169 8.63 -2.89 2.69
CA GLU A 169 8.01 -2.48 1.42
C GLU A 169 6.49 -2.62 1.44
N ASN A 170 5.98 -3.72 2.02
CA ASN A 170 4.55 -3.90 2.17
C ASN A 170 3.94 -2.90 3.17
N ALA A 171 4.64 -2.59 4.28
CA ALA A 171 4.20 -1.58 5.23
C ALA A 171 4.11 -0.18 4.60
N LEU A 172 5.12 0.21 3.82
CA LEU A 172 5.10 1.46 3.06
C LEU A 172 3.92 1.49 2.08
N LEU A 173 3.63 0.37 1.41
CA LEU A 173 2.50 0.28 0.48
C LEU A 173 1.17 0.45 1.22
N ILE A 174 1.00 -0.23 2.36
CA ILE A 174 -0.18 -0.09 3.23
C ILE A 174 -0.34 1.37 3.70
N PHE A 175 0.74 2.04 4.10
CA PHE A 175 0.67 3.44 4.51
C PHE A 175 0.12 4.34 3.40
N GLY A 176 0.67 4.17 2.19
CA GLY A 176 0.28 4.97 1.04
C GLY A 176 -1.16 4.73 0.60
N THR A 177 -1.52 3.46 0.42
CA THR A 177 -2.85 3.07 -0.07
C THR A 177 -3.93 3.44 0.92
N HIS A 178 -3.75 3.12 2.21
CA HIS A 178 -4.76 3.39 3.24
C HIS A 178 -4.94 4.88 3.54
N LEU A 179 -3.85 5.68 3.46
CA LEU A 179 -3.96 7.13 3.54
C LEU A 179 -4.79 7.66 2.38
N ASP A 180 -4.42 7.35 1.14
CA ASP A 180 -5.05 7.93 -0.05
C ASP A 180 -6.53 7.48 -0.22
N VAL A 181 -6.87 6.25 0.22
CA VAL A 181 -8.22 5.70 0.11
C VAL A 181 -9.14 6.19 1.23
N TYR A 182 -8.72 6.14 2.50
CA TYR A 182 -9.63 6.44 3.63
C TYR A 182 -9.01 7.26 4.77
N GLY A 183 -7.86 7.87 4.54
CA GLY A 183 -7.25 8.84 5.46
C GLY A 183 -6.51 8.21 6.64
N ALA A 184 -6.22 6.90 6.60
CA ALA A 184 -5.43 6.25 7.64
C ALA A 184 -4.02 6.86 7.69
N PHE A 185 -3.35 6.76 8.85
CA PHE A 185 -2.00 7.29 9.07
C PHE A 185 -1.83 8.81 8.86
N ASN A 186 -2.91 9.58 8.70
CA ASN A 186 -2.85 11.04 8.53
C ASN A 186 -2.01 11.78 9.60
N PRO A 187 -2.04 11.39 10.89
CA PRO A 187 -1.16 12.02 11.89
C PRO A 187 0.35 11.84 11.64
N LEU A 188 0.74 10.84 10.84
CA LEU A 188 2.13 10.49 10.54
C LEU A 188 2.71 11.24 9.33
N ILE A 189 1.94 12.08 8.66
CA ILE A 189 2.38 12.86 7.50
C ILE A 189 2.00 14.34 7.65
N HIS A 190 2.88 15.23 7.19
CA HIS A 190 2.61 16.67 7.24
C HIS A 190 1.65 17.09 6.12
N ALA A 191 0.74 18.02 6.41
CA ALA A 191 -0.28 18.47 5.45
C ALA A 191 0.31 19.10 4.18
N ASP A 192 1.44 19.81 4.28
CA ASP A 192 2.12 20.39 3.11
C ASP A 192 2.69 19.28 2.19
N THR A 193 3.20 18.19 2.76
CA THR A 193 3.61 17.01 1.97
C THR A 193 2.41 16.43 1.23
N VAL A 194 1.27 16.28 1.91
CA VAL A 194 0.02 15.80 1.28
C VAL A 194 -0.40 16.69 0.13
N GLN A 195 -0.38 18.01 0.34
CA GLN A 195 -0.72 19.00 -0.69
C GLN A 195 0.22 18.93 -1.90
N GLU A 196 1.53 18.81 -1.69
CA GLU A 196 2.52 18.73 -2.77
C GLU A 196 2.35 17.44 -3.59
N VAL A 197 2.11 16.29 -2.93
CA VAL A 197 1.83 15.01 -3.60
C VAL A 197 0.57 15.10 -4.45
N VAL A 198 -0.54 15.61 -3.89
CA VAL A 198 -1.80 15.74 -4.62
C VAL A 198 -1.69 16.71 -5.79
N ASN A 199 -0.91 17.79 -5.67
CA ASN A 199 -0.66 18.72 -6.78
C ASN A 199 0.14 18.05 -7.91
N GLY A 200 1.11 17.19 -7.58
CA GLY A 200 1.88 16.43 -8.57
C GLY A 200 1.08 15.29 -9.22
N PHE A 201 0.14 14.70 -8.48
CA PHE A 201 -0.66 13.56 -8.91
C PHE A 201 -2.15 13.78 -8.55
N PRO A 202 -2.89 14.58 -9.35
CA PRO A 202 -4.27 14.96 -9.06
C PRO A 202 -5.19 13.77 -8.79
N ARG A 203 -6.19 14.00 -7.92
CA ARG A 203 -7.09 12.93 -7.47
C ARG A 203 -8.30 12.72 -8.37
N ASN A 204 -8.83 13.76 -9.01
CA ASN A 204 -9.94 13.63 -9.97
C ASN A 204 -11.12 12.79 -9.45
N ASN A 205 -11.65 13.12 -8.26
CA ASN A 205 -12.76 12.38 -7.65
C ASN A 205 -12.42 10.90 -7.31
N PHE A 206 -11.15 10.61 -7.00
CA PHE A 206 -10.64 9.26 -6.76
C PHE A 206 -11.45 8.47 -5.72
N CYS A 207 -11.91 9.09 -4.62
CA CYS A 207 -12.69 8.38 -3.60
C CYS A 207 -13.93 7.69 -4.17
N ASN A 208 -14.64 8.34 -5.11
CA ASN A 208 -15.81 7.74 -5.74
C ASN A 208 -15.41 6.68 -6.77
N VAL A 209 -14.39 6.94 -7.58
CA VAL A 209 -13.83 5.97 -8.54
C VAL A 209 -13.43 4.67 -7.84
N PHE A 210 -12.64 4.77 -6.77
CA PHE A 210 -12.18 3.62 -6.00
C PHE A 210 -13.34 2.87 -5.35
N ALA A 211 -14.27 3.58 -4.69
CA ALA A 211 -15.43 2.95 -4.06
C ALA A 211 -16.27 2.16 -5.07
N ASP A 212 -16.46 2.68 -6.28
CA ASP A 212 -17.23 2.02 -7.33
C ASP A 212 -16.49 0.79 -7.88
N LEU A 213 -15.17 0.87 -8.10
CA LEU A 213 -14.34 -0.28 -8.48
C LEU A 213 -14.38 -1.39 -7.40
N PHE A 214 -14.30 -1.02 -6.13
CA PHE A 214 -14.33 -1.97 -5.02
C PHE A 214 -15.70 -2.68 -4.91
N LEU A 215 -16.80 -1.97 -5.15
CA LEU A 215 -18.14 -2.56 -5.25
C LEU A 215 -18.28 -3.46 -6.49
N GLN A 216 -17.67 -3.09 -7.61
CA GLN A 216 -17.65 -3.90 -8.83
C GLN A 216 -16.90 -5.22 -8.62
N GLU A 217 -15.74 -5.19 -7.94
CA GLU A 217 -14.99 -6.39 -7.56
C GLU A 217 -15.88 -7.36 -6.77
N VAL A 218 -16.59 -6.88 -5.74
CA VAL A 218 -17.52 -7.70 -4.95
C VAL A 218 -18.68 -8.24 -5.79
N LYS A 219 -19.20 -7.45 -6.73
CA LYS A 219 -20.29 -7.87 -7.63
C LYS A 219 -19.85 -9.02 -8.55
N ILE A 220 -18.64 -8.96 -9.09
CA ILE A 220 -18.09 -9.97 -10.01
C ILE A 220 -17.60 -11.19 -9.22
N LYS A 221 -16.88 -10.96 -8.12
CA LYS A 221 -16.20 -11.99 -7.32
C LYS A 221 -16.78 -12.07 -5.92
N ARG A 222 -17.91 -12.77 -5.78
CA ARG A 222 -18.73 -12.80 -4.54
C ARG A 222 -18.04 -13.36 -3.29
N PHE A 223 -16.86 -13.96 -3.41
CA PHE A 223 -16.09 -14.53 -2.31
C PHE A 223 -14.69 -13.91 -2.17
N CYS A 224 -14.43 -12.77 -2.81
CA CYS A 224 -13.15 -12.08 -2.72
C CYS A 224 -12.94 -11.43 -1.34
N LYS A 225 -11.68 -11.07 -1.05
CA LYS A 225 -11.28 -10.35 0.18
C LYS A 225 -12.04 -9.03 0.37
N ALA A 226 -12.34 -8.32 -0.71
CA ALA A 226 -13.08 -7.05 -0.66
C ALA A 226 -14.46 -7.16 0.02
N VAL A 227 -15.08 -8.35 0.04
CA VAL A 227 -16.36 -8.59 0.73
C VAL A 227 -16.28 -8.24 2.22
N GLU A 228 -15.18 -8.59 2.89
CA GLU A 228 -15.00 -8.31 4.32
C GLU A 228 -15.07 -6.81 4.60
N ARG A 229 -14.38 -6.02 3.78
CA ARG A 229 -14.37 -4.56 3.86
C ARG A 229 -15.71 -3.94 3.47
N VAL A 230 -16.41 -4.45 2.46
CA VAL A 230 -17.74 -3.93 2.07
C VAL A 230 -18.83 -4.27 3.09
N GLN A 231 -18.75 -5.43 3.74
CA GLN A 231 -19.68 -5.82 4.80
C GLN A 231 -19.52 -4.97 6.07
N ASP A 232 -18.32 -4.45 6.34
CA ASP A 232 -18.16 -3.36 7.27
C ASP A 232 -18.91 -2.13 6.73
N SER A 233 -20.13 -1.94 7.25
CA SER A 233 -21.08 -0.90 6.84
C SER A 233 -20.49 0.52 6.78
N GLY A 234 -19.35 0.74 7.45
CA GLY A 234 -18.63 2.00 7.44
C GLY A 234 -17.64 2.18 6.29
N PHE A 235 -17.07 1.12 5.69
CA PHE A 235 -15.87 1.27 4.83
C PHE A 235 -16.13 2.09 3.57
N ILE A 236 -17.11 1.69 2.74
CA ILE A 236 -17.42 2.43 1.50
C ILE A 236 -17.83 3.88 1.80
N SER A 237 -18.58 4.08 2.89
CA SER A 237 -18.93 5.42 3.35
C SER A 237 -17.70 6.21 3.78
N LYS A 238 -16.76 5.60 4.50
CA LYS A 238 -15.50 6.20 4.95
C LYS A 238 -14.60 6.59 3.78
N VAL A 239 -14.54 5.74 2.73
CA VAL A 239 -13.83 6.07 1.49
C VAL A 239 -14.46 7.29 0.83
N ARG A 240 -15.77 7.25 0.53
CA ARG A 240 -16.47 8.36 -0.16
C ARG A 240 -16.45 9.67 0.63
N ASN A 241 -16.43 9.58 1.96
CA ASN A 241 -16.39 10.73 2.88
C ASN A 241 -15.00 10.94 3.50
N ASN A 242 -13.92 10.56 2.81
CA ASN A 242 -12.56 10.71 3.31
C ASN A 242 -12.24 12.20 3.58
N ALA A 243 -12.36 12.61 4.85
CA ALA A 243 -12.24 14.00 5.25
C ALA A 243 -10.85 14.59 5.02
N VAL A 244 -9.80 13.76 5.01
CA VAL A 244 -8.43 14.19 4.73
C VAL A 244 -8.33 14.72 3.30
N PHE A 245 -9.06 14.11 2.37
CA PHE A 245 -8.95 14.40 0.94
C PHE A 245 -10.17 15.07 0.31
N ALA A 246 -11.23 15.34 1.07
CA ALA A 246 -12.45 15.97 0.56
C ALA A 246 -12.18 17.25 -0.28
N LYS A 247 -11.30 18.14 0.20
CA LYS A 247 -10.95 19.38 -0.52
C LYS A 247 -10.23 19.17 -1.87
N TYR A 248 -9.69 17.97 -2.11
CA TYR A 248 -8.96 17.61 -3.32
C TYR A 248 -9.82 16.84 -4.32
N ASP A 249 -10.87 16.13 -3.86
CA ASP A 249 -11.77 15.36 -4.73
C ASP A 249 -12.90 16.21 -5.33
N HIS A 250 -13.16 17.40 -4.78
CA HIS A 250 -14.20 18.32 -5.25
C HIS A 250 -13.73 19.37 -6.27
N GLN A 251 -12.46 19.34 -6.67
CA GLN A 251 -11.96 20.24 -7.72
C GLN A 251 -12.29 19.66 -9.10
N SER A 252 -13.53 19.87 -9.53
CA SER A 252 -13.84 19.86 -10.96
C SER A 252 -13.28 21.15 -11.57
N LEU A 253 -12.59 21.04 -12.71
CA LEU A 253 -12.17 22.15 -13.57
C LEU A 253 -13.32 23.11 -13.87
#